data_AF-A0A151WGV7-F1
#
_entry.id   AF-A0A151WGV7-F1
#
_cell.length_a   1.000
_cell.length_b   1.000
_cell.length_c   1.000
_cell.angle_alpha   90.00
_cell.angle_beta   90.00
_cell.angle_gamma   90.00
#
_symmetry.space_group_name_H-M   'P 1'
#
loop_
_entity.id
_entity.type
_entity.pdbx_description
1 polymer ?
#
loop_
_entity_poly.entity_id
_entity_poly.type
_entity_poly.pdbx_seq_one_letter_code
_entity_poly.pdbx_strand_id
1 'polypeptide(L)'
;MPWRFLTKSNQSHVSWLMSHHHGLQWNDGMVPCRMAQRLISEAVIGESEAIVYVKGLEKREWLRALSDILNSDDVVIETIDIYYEDIESLENLDATNTFRCGRHSKHCVLENVLKLFKRWTRFQSK
;
A
#
# COMPACT_ATOMS: atom_id res chain seq x y z
N MET A 1 -14.77 5.14 1.82
CA MET A 1 -16.18 5.58 1.79
C MET A 1 -17.04 4.54 2.49
N PRO A 2 -17.80 4.85 3.55
CA PRO A 2 -18.66 3.89 4.23
C PRO A 2 -19.66 3.18 3.29
N TRP A 3 -19.91 1.87 3.51
CA TRP A 3 -20.84 1.05 2.72
C TRP A 3 -22.22 1.70 2.50
N ARG A 4 -22.75 2.34 3.54
CA ARG A 4 -24.05 3.03 3.54
C ARG A 4 -24.14 4.20 2.56
N PHE A 5 -23.02 4.72 2.07
CA PHE A 5 -22.97 5.82 1.12
C PHE A 5 -22.82 5.35 -0.33
N LEU A 6 -22.71 4.03 -0.57
CA LEU A 6 -22.70 3.46 -1.91
C LEU A 6 -24.10 3.44 -2.51
N THR A 7 -24.20 3.63 -3.82
CA THR A 7 -25.43 3.36 -4.58
C THR A 7 -25.74 1.86 -4.56
N LYS A 8 -27.01 1.47 -4.77
CA LYS A 8 -27.41 0.05 -4.81
C LYS A 8 -26.66 -0.76 -5.88
N SER A 9 -26.38 -0.15 -7.02
CA SER A 9 -25.58 -0.77 -8.09
C SER A 9 -24.14 -1.05 -7.61
N ASN A 10 -23.50 -0.05 -6.99
CA ASN A 10 -22.16 -0.23 -6.43
C ASN A 10 -22.14 -1.26 -5.30
N GLN A 11 -23.15 -1.28 -4.41
CA GLN A 11 -23.26 -2.31 -3.38
C GLN A 11 -23.35 -3.72 -3.97
N SER A 12 -24.07 -3.89 -5.09
CA SER A 12 -24.18 -5.18 -5.77
C SER A 12 -22.85 -5.63 -6.36
N HIS A 13 -22.14 -4.74 -7.06
CA HIS A 13 -20.81 -5.03 -7.61
C HIS A 13 -19.78 -5.34 -6.51
N VAL A 14 -19.76 -4.55 -5.44
CA VAL A 14 -18.85 -4.77 -4.32
C VAL A 14 -19.20 -6.06 -3.58
N SER A 15 -20.48 -6.39 -3.40
CA SER A 15 -20.90 -7.66 -2.80
C SER A 15 -20.37 -8.86 -3.58
N TRP A 16 -20.43 -8.79 -4.92
CA TRP A 16 -19.86 -9.81 -5.78
C TRP A 16 -18.33 -9.92 -5.63
N LEU A 17 -17.62 -8.79 -5.63
CA LEU A 17 -16.16 -8.74 -5.44
C LEU A 17 -15.72 -9.31 -4.08
N MET A 18 -16.42 -8.93 -3.01
CA MET A 18 -16.15 -9.40 -1.64
C MET A 18 -16.30 -10.93 -1.56
N SER A 19 -17.30 -11.50 -2.24
CA SER A 19 -17.59 -12.95 -2.19
C SER A 19 -16.73 -13.78 -3.14
N HIS A 20 -16.24 -13.23 -4.27
CA HIS A 20 -15.65 -14.04 -5.34
C HIS A 20 -14.18 -13.75 -5.67
N HIS A 21 -13.64 -12.57 -5.34
CA HIS A 21 -12.32 -12.18 -5.86
C HIS A 21 -11.20 -12.29 -4.82
N HIS A 22 -11.31 -11.57 -3.71
CA HIS A 22 -10.16 -11.36 -2.82
C HIS A 22 -10.41 -11.68 -1.34
N GLY A 23 -11.66 -11.96 -0.94
CA GLY A 23 -12.00 -12.24 0.46
C GLY A 23 -11.83 -11.05 1.42
N LEU A 24 -11.54 -9.85 0.88
CA LEU A 24 -11.53 -8.59 1.63
C LEU A 24 -12.96 -8.07 1.77
N GLN A 25 -13.35 -7.67 2.97
CA GLN A 25 -14.59 -6.93 3.19
C GLN A 25 -14.44 -5.48 2.77
N TRP A 26 -15.56 -4.82 2.45
CA TRP A 26 -15.54 -3.41 2.03
C TRP A 26 -14.89 -2.46 3.04
N ASN A 27 -15.03 -2.75 4.32
CA ASN A 27 -14.47 -1.94 5.39
C ASN A 27 -13.08 -2.43 5.85
N ASP A 28 -12.57 -3.54 5.31
CA ASP A 28 -11.23 -4.01 5.62
C ASP A 28 -10.20 -3.04 5.06
N GLY A 29 -9.28 -2.59 5.92
CA GLY A 29 -8.31 -1.55 5.56
C GLY A 29 -8.87 -0.12 5.58
N MET A 30 -10.11 0.09 6.06
CA MET A 30 -10.58 1.45 6.34
C MET A 30 -9.77 2.05 7.51
N VAL A 31 -8.98 3.06 7.20
CA VAL A 31 -8.23 3.84 8.19
C VAL A 31 -8.77 5.27 8.16
N PRO A 32 -9.15 5.87 9.30
CA PRO A 32 -9.51 7.29 9.35
C PRO A 32 -8.39 8.16 8.77
N CYS A 33 -8.71 9.18 7.97
CA CYS A 33 -7.69 9.98 7.28
C CYS A 33 -6.59 10.52 8.22
N ARG A 34 -6.96 10.97 9.43
CA ARG A 34 -5.98 11.43 10.44
C ARG A 34 -5.05 10.32 10.91
N MET A 35 -5.56 9.09 11.05
CA MET A 35 -4.76 7.94 11.43
C MET A 35 -3.84 7.52 10.27
N ALA A 36 -4.34 7.56 9.03
CA ALA A 36 -3.51 7.29 7.85
C ALA A 36 -2.39 8.31 7.71
N GLN A 37 -2.69 9.61 7.86
CA GLN A 37 -1.70 10.68 7.90
C GLN A 37 -0.64 10.40 8.96
N ARG A 38 -1.05 10.16 10.22
CA ARG A 38 -0.10 9.87 11.30
C ARG A 38 0.80 8.66 10.99
N LEU A 39 0.22 7.53 10.59
CA LEU A 39 0.98 6.30 10.31
C LEU A 39 1.98 6.50 9.16
N ILE A 40 1.56 7.19 8.10
CA ILE A 40 2.44 7.48 6.95
C ILE A 40 3.54 8.43 7.38
N SER A 41 3.23 9.50 8.11
CA SER A 41 4.23 10.43 8.63
C SER A 41 5.25 9.73 9.53
N GLU A 42 4.82 8.91 10.48
CA GLU A 42 5.75 8.15 11.33
C GLU A 42 6.66 7.22 10.51
N ALA A 43 6.14 6.59 9.46
CA ALA A 43 6.90 5.65 8.64
C ALA A 43 7.80 6.31 7.58
N VAL A 44 7.49 7.53 7.15
CA VAL A 44 8.11 8.19 6.00
C VAL A 44 8.94 9.41 6.39
N ILE A 45 8.48 10.16 7.39
CA ILE A 45 9.03 11.46 7.81
C ILE A 45 9.91 11.31 9.07
N GLY A 46 9.85 10.17 9.76
CA GLY A 46 10.71 9.89 10.92
C GLY A 46 12.18 9.62 10.58
N GLU A 47 12.51 9.42 9.29
CA GLU A 47 13.86 9.09 8.83
C GLU A 47 14.48 10.30 8.11
N SER A 48 15.60 10.80 8.63
CA SER A 48 16.38 11.89 8.02
C SER A 48 16.94 11.46 6.67
N GLU A 49 16.92 12.35 5.67
CA GLU A 49 17.49 12.15 4.33
C GLU A 49 16.85 11.00 3.51
N ALA A 50 15.58 10.67 3.77
CA ALA A 50 14.89 9.60 3.07
C ALA A 50 14.40 10.03 1.67
N ILE A 51 14.57 9.15 0.67
CA ILE A 51 13.94 9.28 -0.65
C ILE A 51 12.72 8.34 -0.72
N VAL A 52 11.55 8.91 -1.00
CA VAL A 52 10.27 8.22 -0.99
C VAL A 52 9.73 8.14 -2.41
N TYR A 53 9.61 6.92 -2.91
CA TYR A 53 9.08 6.65 -4.24
C TYR A 53 7.60 6.28 -4.18
N VAL A 54 6.77 6.97 -4.96
CA VAL A 54 5.33 6.70 -5.02
C VAL A 54 4.80 6.55 -6.43
N LYS A 55 3.91 5.57 -6.63
CA LYS A 55 3.31 5.32 -7.93
C LYS A 55 2.12 6.26 -8.17
N GLY A 56 2.27 7.17 -9.11
CA GLY A 56 1.26 8.12 -9.57
C GLY A 56 1.42 9.53 -8.98
N LEU A 57 1.18 10.53 -9.84
CA LEU A 57 1.33 11.96 -9.54
C LEU A 57 0.49 12.42 -8.34
N GLU A 58 -0.79 12.03 -8.31
CA GLU A 58 -1.73 12.43 -7.25
C GLU A 58 -1.23 12.03 -5.85
N LYS A 59 -0.60 10.84 -5.73
CA LYS A 59 -0.06 10.36 -4.45
C LYS A 59 1.18 11.14 -4.02
N ARG A 60 2.03 11.50 -4.99
CA ARG A 60 3.21 12.34 -4.74
C ARG A 60 2.80 13.71 -4.23
N GLU A 61 1.83 14.34 -4.89
CA GLU A 61 1.33 15.66 -4.51
C GLU A 61 0.67 15.63 -3.12
N TRP A 62 -0.11 14.59 -2.83
CA TRP A 62 -0.71 14.41 -1.52
C TRP A 62 0.33 14.27 -0.40
N LEU A 63 1.40 13.50 -0.62
CA LEU A 63 2.47 13.34 0.37
C LEU A 63 3.34 14.60 0.52
N ARG A 64 3.60 15.35 -0.56
CA ARG A 64 4.30 16.64 -0.48
C ARG A 64 3.52 17.62 0.38
N ALA A 65 2.22 17.76 0.13
CA ALA A 65 1.36 18.59 0.97
C ALA A 65 1.35 18.15 2.45
N LEU A 66 1.45 16.84 2.71
CA LEU A 66 1.57 16.32 4.07
C LEU A 66 2.95 16.66 4.70
N SER A 67 4.03 16.57 3.92
CA SER A 67 5.39 16.93 4.36
C SER A 67 5.50 18.40 4.71
N ASP A 68 4.92 19.27 3.88
CA ASP A 68 4.87 20.72 4.08
C ASP A 68 4.14 21.07 5.39
N ILE A 69 3.01 20.39 5.69
CA ILE A 69 2.27 20.57 6.95
C ILE A 69 3.12 20.20 8.17
N LEU A 70 4.06 19.27 8.01
CA LEU A 70 4.87 18.70 9.08
C LEU A 70 6.27 19.32 9.17
N ASN A 71 6.62 20.27 8.31
CA ASN A 71 7.94 20.91 8.19
C ASN A 71 9.09 19.90 8.07
N SER A 72 8.87 18.84 7.29
CA SER A 72 9.87 17.82 7.02
C SER A 72 10.56 18.10 5.69
N ASP A 73 11.53 19.01 5.72
CA ASP A 73 12.27 19.44 4.51
C ASP A 73 13.29 18.39 4.05
N ASP A 74 13.60 17.40 4.91
CA ASP A 74 14.65 16.39 4.66
C ASP A 74 14.16 15.19 3.83
N VAL A 75 12.90 15.17 3.39
CA VAL A 75 12.30 14.04 2.67
C VAL A 75 12.05 14.39 1.20
N VAL A 76 12.72 13.67 0.30
CA VAL A 76 12.55 13.84 -1.15
C VAL A 76 11.49 12.86 -1.66
N ILE A 77 10.39 13.37 -2.23
CA ILE A 77 9.27 12.54 -2.72
C ILE A 77 9.20 12.57 -4.24
N GLU A 78 9.42 11.41 -4.86
CA GLU A 78 9.48 11.21 -6.31
C GLU A 78 8.40 10.26 -6.82
N THR A 79 7.97 10.44 -8.07
CA THR A 79 7.12 9.43 -8.72
C THR A 79 7.97 8.25 -9.17
N ILE A 80 7.44 7.05 -9.01
CA ILE A 80 7.99 5.83 -9.60
C ILE A 80 7.03 5.32 -10.66
N ASP A 81 7.24 5.81 -11.89
CA ASP A 81 6.46 5.41 -13.06
C ASP A 81 7.13 4.24 -13.80
N ILE A 82 7.95 3.47 -13.07
CA ILE A 82 8.70 2.34 -13.60
C ILE A 82 7.75 1.15 -13.76
N TYR A 83 7.62 0.68 -14.99
CA TYR A 83 7.09 -0.64 -15.27
C TYR A 83 8.20 -1.64 -15.01
N TYR A 84 8.11 -2.36 -13.90
CA TYR A 84 9.01 -3.47 -13.65
C TYR A 84 8.53 -4.68 -14.44
N GLU A 85 8.94 -4.76 -15.71
CA GLU A 85 8.74 -5.97 -16.53
C GLU A 85 9.37 -7.21 -15.85
N ASP A 86 10.40 -6.98 -15.04
CA ASP A 86 11.16 -8.01 -14.32
C ASP A 86 10.63 -8.31 -12.91
N ILE A 87 9.43 -7.87 -12.51
CA ILE A 87 8.81 -8.34 -11.27
C ILE A 87 7.88 -9.52 -11.58
N GLU A 88 8.26 -10.70 -11.13
CA GLU A 88 7.38 -11.87 -11.17
C GLU A 88 6.04 -11.58 -10.48
N SER A 89 4.98 -12.22 -10.96
CA SER A 89 3.67 -12.19 -10.30
C SER A 89 3.80 -12.44 -8.79
N LEU A 90 2.99 -11.77 -7.98
CA LEU A 90 2.93 -11.95 -6.52
C LEU A 90 2.76 -13.40 -6.08
N GLU A 91 2.10 -14.21 -6.92
CA GLU A 91 1.90 -15.65 -6.71
C GLU A 91 3.22 -16.44 -6.76
N ASN A 92 4.17 -15.96 -7.56
CA ASN A 92 5.45 -16.63 -7.80
C ASN A 92 6.58 -16.12 -6.89
N LEU A 93 6.33 -15.05 -6.12
CA LEU A 93 7.33 -14.52 -5.17
C LEU A 93 7.51 -15.44 -3.96
N ASP A 94 8.77 -15.56 -3.52
CA ASP A 94 9.20 -16.38 -2.39
C ASP A 94 8.52 -15.99 -1.06
N ALA A 95 7.59 -16.85 -0.61
CA ALA A 95 6.82 -16.72 0.63
C ALA A 95 7.57 -17.20 1.89
N THR A 96 8.79 -17.73 1.79
CA THR A 96 9.51 -18.30 2.94
C THR A 96 9.73 -17.22 4.01
N ASN A 97 9.48 -17.53 5.28
CA ASN A 97 9.61 -16.60 6.42
C ASN A 97 8.77 -15.32 6.29
N THR A 98 7.62 -15.37 5.61
CA THR A 98 6.66 -14.26 5.56
C THR A 98 5.52 -14.47 6.56
N PHE A 99 4.91 -13.38 7.01
CA PHE A 99 3.79 -13.41 7.94
C PHE A 99 2.45 -13.26 7.23
N ARG A 100 1.45 -14.04 7.68
CA ARG A 100 0.06 -13.90 7.25
C ARG A 100 -0.78 -13.31 8.38
N CYS A 101 -1.71 -12.42 8.04
CA CYS A 101 -2.61 -11.76 8.98
C CYS A 101 -3.71 -12.66 9.60
N GLY A 102 -3.71 -13.96 9.32
CA GLY A 102 -4.70 -14.94 9.81
C GLY A 102 -6.10 -14.86 9.20
N ARG A 103 -6.51 -13.70 8.68
CA ARG A 103 -7.85 -13.49 8.08
C ARG A 103 -7.94 -13.78 6.59
N HIS A 104 -6.86 -13.55 5.84
CA HIS A 104 -6.86 -13.69 4.38
C HIS A 104 -6.04 -14.92 3.99
N SER A 105 -6.71 -16.00 3.59
CA SER A 105 -6.09 -17.30 3.30
C SER A 105 -5.40 -17.36 1.93
N LYS A 106 -5.90 -16.61 0.93
CA LYS A 106 -5.41 -16.64 -0.46
C LYS A 106 -4.65 -15.37 -0.89
N HIS A 107 -4.97 -14.21 -0.34
CA HIS A 107 -4.42 -12.91 -0.79
C HIS A 107 -4.07 -12.00 0.39
N CYS A 108 -3.15 -12.44 1.26
CA CYS A 108 -2.74 -11.64 2.41
C CYS A 108 -1.84 -10.47 1.98
N VAL A 109 -2.32 -9.24 2.18
CA VAL A 109 -1.56 -8.01 1.88
C VAL A 109 -0.22 -7.99 2.61
N LEU A 110 -0.19 -8.37 3.89
CA LEU A 110 1.05 -8.41 4.68
C LEU A 110 2.09 -9.37 4.08
N GLU A 111 1.66 -10.57 3.70
CA GLU A 111 2.54 -11.54 3.02
C GLU A 111 3.07 -10.95 1.71
N ASN A 112 2.20 -10.33 0.90
CA ASN A 112 2.58 -9.75 -0.38
C ASN A 112 3.60 -8.60 -0.22
N VAL A 113 3.44 -7.75 0.80
CA VAL A 113 4.40 -6.68 1.10
C VAL A 113 5.75 -7.27 1.50
N LEU A 114 5.77 -8.29 2.35
CA LEU A 114 7.03 -8.95 2.77
C LEU A 114 7.73 -9.67 1.62
N LYS A 115 6.97 -10.32 0.72
CA LYS A 115 7.47 -10.91 -0.53
C LYS A 115 8.18 -9.86 -1.39
N LEU A 116 7.54 -8.71 -1.59
CA LEU A 116 8.11 -7.61 -2.38
C LEU A 116 9.37 -7.03 -1.71
N PHE A 117 9.35 -6.83 -0.39
CA PHE A 117 10.50 -6.36 0.37
C PHE A 117 11.70 -7.31 0.26
N LYS A 118 11.47 -8.63 0.37
CA LYS A 118 12.50 -9.65 0.15
C LYS A 118 13.06 -9.63 -1.27
N ARG A 119 12.20 -9.44 -2.28
CA ARG A 119 12.65 -9.32 -3.68
C ARG A 119 13.55 -8.07 -3.85
N TRP A 120 13.11 -6.93 -3.32
CA TRP A 120 13.84 -5.68 -3.37
C TRP A 120 15.23 -5.78 -2.72
N THR A 121 15.31 -6.33 -1.51
CA THR A 121 16.59 -6.53 -0.80
C THR A 121 17.56 -7.44 -1.58
N ARG A 122 17.06 -8.47 -2.27
CA ARG A 122 17.90 -9.29 -3.17
C ARG A 122 18.42 -8.52 -4.39
N PHE A 123 17.63 -7.60 -4.96
CA PHE A 123 18.10 -6.74 -6.05
C PHE A 123 19.21 -5.79 -5.61
N GLN A 124 19.10 -5.22 -4.42
CA GLN A 124 20.11 -4.30 -3.85
C GLN A 124 21.42 -5.00 -3.47
N SER A 125 21.41 -6.33 -3.31
CA SER A 125 22.58 -7.11 -2.89
C SER A 125 23.40 -7.68 -4.07
N LYS A 126 23.04 -7.32 -5.32
CA LYS A 126 23.77 -7.69 -6.54
C LYS A 126 24.57 -6.50 -7.04
#